data_AF-A0A4Y2MEB8-F1
#
_entry.id   AF-A0A4Y2MEB8-F1
#
_cell.length_a   1.000
_cell.length_b   1.000
_cell.length_c   1.000
_cell.angle_alpha   90.00
_cell.angle_beta   90.00
_cell.angle_gamma   90.00
#
_symmetry.space_group_name_H-M   'P 1'
#
loop_
_entity.id
_entity.type
_entity.pdbx_description
1 polymer ?
#
loop_
_entity_poly.entity_id
_entity_poly.type
_entity_poly.pdbx_seq_one_letter_code
_entity_poly.pdbx_strand_id
1 'polypeptide(L)'
;MSGAIAKIKEKVKRCSSRHCMLHPHALAIKKMPPFIKEVLAETVKIINFIKSRPKNNRLFKILCDDMGSLHTSLLPHTEIRWLSRGKGLIRLFELRNEVGIFLRDNDFALGEKLCDERWLMKLAYLADIF
;
A
#
# COMPACT_ATOMS: atom_id res chain seq x y z
N MET A 1 -13.13 -1.89 39.92
CA MET A 1 -12.16 -2.77 39.25
C MET A 1 -11.12 -1.93 38.51
N SER A 2 -9.87 -1.92 38.97
CA SER A 2 -8.78 -1.19 38.31
C SER A 2 -8.29 -1.98 37.09
N GLY A 3 -8.40 -1.38 35.90
CA GLY A 3 -7.98 -2.02 34.63
C GLY A 3 -6.47 -2.29 34.57
N ALA A 4 -6.04 -3.17 33.65
CA ALA A 4 -4.65 -3.62 33.53
C ALA A 4 -3.63 -2.46 33.46
N ILE A 5 -3.96 -1.37 32.76
CA ILE A 5 -3.12 -0.18 32.64
C ILE A 5 -2.84 0.49 34.00
N ALA A 6 -3.83 0.52 34.91
CA ALA A 6 -3.67 1.12 36.22
C ALA A 6 -2.68 0.31 37.09
N LYS A 7 -2.80 -1.02 37.06
CA LYS A 7 -1.87 -1.94 37.76
C LYS A 7 -0.44 -1.87 37.21
N ILE A 8 -0.29 -1.69 35.90
CA ILE A 8 1.03 -1.54 35.27
C ILE A 8 1.68 -0.20 35.65
N LYS A 9 0.91 0.89 35.67
CA LYS A 9 1.40 2.21 36.09
C LYS A 9 1.78 2.28 37.57
N GLU A 10 1.14 1.49 38.41
CA GLU A 10 1.46 1.37 39.83
C GLU A 10 2.86 0.77 40.06
N LYS A 11 3.23 -0.26 39.30
CA LYS A 11 4.57 -0.87 39.35
C LYS A 11 5.62 -0.13 38.52
N VAL A 12 5.22 0.57 37.46
CA VAL A 12 6.12 1.30 36.55
C VAL A 12 5.59 2.73 36.34
N LYS A 13 6.02 3.65 37.19
CA LYS A 13 5.58 5.07 37.20
C LYS A 13 5.79 5.82 35.88
N ARG A 14 6.66 5.32 34.98
CA ARG A 14 6.93 5.91 33.65
C ARG A 14 6.28 5.15 32.48
N CYS A 15 5.29 4.30 32.72
CA CYS A 15 4.61 3.57 31.64
C CYS A 15 3.61 4.49 30.89
N SER A 16 3.89 4.79 29.63
CA SER A 16 2.94 5.42 28.71
C SER A 16 2.05 4.35 28.06
N SER A 17 0.74 4.40 28.32
CA SER A 17 -0.23 3.54 27.65
C SER A 17 -0.82 4.26 26.43
N ARG A 18 -0.69 3.68 25.23
CA ARG A 18 -1.42 4.15 24.05
C ARG A 18 -2.70 3.33 23.92
N HIS A 19 -3.83 4.00 24.07
CA HIS A 19 -5.17 3.38 23.95
C HIS A 19 -5.41 2.76 22.56
N CYS A 20 -4.72 3.24 21.53
CA CYS A 20 -4.83 2.70 20.19
C CYS A 20 -3.47 2.79 19.48
N MET A 21 -2.93 1.65 19.04
CA MET A 21 -1.69 1.59 18.25
C MET A 21 -1.86 2.23 16.86
N LEU A 22 -3.11 2.43 16.42
CA LEU A 22 -3.42 2.97 15.08
C LEU A 22 -3.34 4.50 15.01
N HIS A 23 -3.52 5.18 16.14
CA HIS A 23 -3.62 6.64 16.19
C HIS A 23 -2.33 7.36 15.75
N PRO A 24 -1.12 6.91 16.16
CA PRO A 24 0.14 7.48 15.67
C PRO A 24 0.33 7.33 14.16
N HIS A 25 -0.03 6.18 13.58
CA HIS A 25 0.07 5.96 12.13
C HIS A 25 -0.91 6.84 11.36
N ALA A 26 -2.15 7.00 11.84
CA ALA A 26 -3.12 7.92 11.24
C ALA A 26 -2.63 9.38 11.27
N LEU A 27 -1.95 9.80 12.34
CA LEU A 27 -1.33 11.12 12.45
C LEU A 27 -0.12 11.28 11.50
N ALA A 28 0.67 10.23 11.29
CA ALA A 28 1.79 10.23 10.36
C ALA A 28 1.33 10.46 8.91
N ILE A 29 0.22 9.83 8.48
CA ILE A 29 -0.38 10.08 7.15
C ILE A 29 -0.83 11.53 7.01
N LYS A 30 -1.46 12.11 8.04
CA LYS A 30 -1.90 13.51 8.01
C LYS A 30 -0.73 14.46 7.79
N LYS A 31 0.40 14.20 8.43
CA LYS A 31 1.64 14.99 8.32
C LYS A 31 2.56 14.57 7.17
N MET A 32 2.14 13.60 6.36
CA MET A 32 2.96 13.08 5.27
C MET A 32 3.19 14.16 4.20
N PRO A 33 4.41 14.29 3.66
CA PRO A 33 4.72 15.28 2.64
C PRO A 33 3.82 15.14 1.39
N PRO A 34 3.49 16.25 0.70
CA PRO A 34 2.60 16.22 -0.47
C PRO A 34 3.04 15.22 -1.55
N PHE A 35 4.34 15.15 -1.83
CA PHE A 35 4.90 14.27 -2.85
C PHE A 35 4.78 12.76 -2.52
N ILE A 36 4.67 12.38 -1.24
CA ILE A 36 4.42 10.99 -0.85
C ILE A 36 2.92 10.67 -0.95
N LYS A 37 2.06 11.63 -0.56
CA LYS A 37 0.60 11.49 -0.70
C LYS A 37 0.19 11.32 -2.16
N GLU A 38 0.88 12.00 -3.07
CA GLU A 38 0.71 11.86 -4.52
C GLU A 38 0.96 10.42 -4.98
N VAL A 39 2.12 9.83 -4.63
CA VAL A 39 2.45 8.43 -4.97
C VAL A 39 1.42 7.45 -4.42
N LEU A 40 0.94 7.67 -3.20
CA LEU A 40 -0.11 6.85 -2.60
C LEU A 40 -1.41 6.94 -3.41
N ALA A 41 -1.82 8.14 -3.82
CA ALA A 41 -3.02 8.34 -4.63
C ALA A 41 -2.89 7.74 -6.04
N GLU A 42 -1.73 7.88 -6.67
CA GLU A 42 -1.41 7.25 -7.96
C GLU A 42 -1.44 5.72 -7.87
N THR A 43 -0.89 5.16 -6.79
CA THR A 43 -0.93 3.70 -6.54
C THR A 43 -2.37 3.20 -6.44
N VAL A 44 -3.24 3.94 -5.73
CA VAL A 44 -4.67 3.61 -5.66
C VAL A 44 -5.32 3.65 -7.05
N LYS A 45 -5.00 4.64 -7.88
CA LYS A 45 -5.51 4.72 -9.27
C LYS A 45 -5.08 3.51 -10.10
N ILE A 46 -3.82 3.09 -10.00
CA ILE A 46 -3.29 1.92 -10.71
C ILE A 46 -4.04 0.65 -10.29
N ILE A 47 -4.14 0.39 -8.98
CA ILE A 47 -4.84 -0.79 -8.45
C ILE A 47 -6.30 -0.78 -8.92
N ASN A 48 -6.98 0.35 -8.81
CA ASN A 48 -8.37 0.47 -9.23
C ASN A 48 -8.54 0.27 -10.74
N PHE A 49 -7.64 0.76 -11.57
CA PHE A 49 -7.68 0.54 -13.02
C PHE A 49 -7.63 -0.95 -13.37
N ILE A 50 -6.71 -1.70 -12.76
CA ILE A 50 -6.56 -3.15 -13.00
C ILE A 50 -7.74 -3.93 -12.41
N LYS A 51 -8.21 -3.55 -11.21
CA LYS A 51 -9.23 -4.30 -10.46
C LYS A 51 -10.67 -3.95 -10.82
N SER A 52 -10.94 -2.77 -11.37
CA SER A 52 -12.31 -2.29 -11.65
C SER A 52 -13.01 -3.08 -12.75
N ARG A 53 -12.27 -3.67 -13.69
CA ARG A 53 -12.83 -4.40 -14.83
C ARG A 53 -12.48 -5.89 -14.74
N PRO A 54 -13.46 -6.81 -14.81
CA PRO A 54 -13.19 -8.25 -14.80
C PRO A 54 -12.22 -8.70 -15.90
N LYS A 55 -12.31 -8.10 -17.10
CA LYS A 55 -11.37 -8.35 -18.20
C LYS A 55 -9.93 -7.99 -17.82
N ASN A 56 -9.72 -6.81 -17.25
CA ASN A 56 -8.39 -6.36 -16.84
C ASN A 56 -7.80 -7.29 -15.79
N ASN A 57 -8.59 -7.70 -14.80
CA ASN A 57 -8.13 -8.62 -13.76
C ASN A 57 -7.76 -10.01 -14.33
N ARG A 58 -8.52 -10.51 -15.32
CA ARG A 58 -8.19 -11.78 -16.01
C ARG A 58 -6.91 -11.67 -16.84
N LEU A 59 -6.77 -10.60 -17.63
CA LEU A 59 -5.59 -10.38 -18.47
C LEU A 59 -4.33 -10.14 -17.62
N PHE A 60 -4.44 -9.34 -16.57
CA PHE A 60 -3.35 -9.11 -15.63
C PHE A 60 -2.90 -10.40 -14.96
N LYS A 61 -3.86 -11.27 -14.58
CA LYS A 61 -3.54 -12.59 -14.03
C LYS A 61 -2.73 -13.43 -15.01
N ILE A 62 -3.18 -13.53 -16.27
CA ILE A 62 -2.47 -14.27 -17.31
C ILE A 62 -1.05 -13.73 -17.48
N LEU A 63 -0.89 -12.41 -17.54
CA LEU A 63 0.43 -11.78 -17.63
C LEU A 63 1.34 -12.16 -16.45
N CYS A 64 0.81 -12.14 -15.22
CA CYS A 64 1.58 -12.55 -14.04
C CYS A 64 1.95 -14.04 -14.08
N ASP A 65 1.02 -14.90 -14.53
CA ASP A 65 1.26 -16.34 -14.67
C ASP A 65 2.37 -16.61 -15.70
N ASP A 66 2.33 -15.92 -16.85
CA ASP A 66 3.32 -16.02 -17.93
C ASP A 66 4.71 -15.52 -17.51
N MET A 67 4.76 -14.51 -16.65
CA MET A 67 6.01 -13.97 -16.10
C MET A 67 6.54 -14.76 -14.89
N GLY A 68 5.82 -15.79 -14.44
CA GLY A 68 6.21 -16.60 -13.28
C GLY A 68 6.19 -15.81 -11.97
N SER A 69 5.34 -14.79 -11.87
CA SER A 69 5.28 -13.88 -10.72
C SER A 69 4.81 -14.60 -9.46
N LEU A 70 5.35 -14.20 -8.30
CA LEU A 70 4.93 -14.73 -6.99
C LEU A 70 3.44 -14.48 -6.70
N HIS A 71 2.90 -13.41 -7.27
CA HIS A 71 1.52 -12.98 -7.08
C HIS A 71 0.85 -12.78 -8.42
N THR A 72 -0.42 -13.16 -8.51
CA THR A 72 -1.15 -13.18 -9.79
C THR A 72 -2.36 -12.24 -9.77
N SER A 73 -2.51 -11.46 -8.69
CA SER A 73 -3.55 -10.45 -8.56
C SER A 73 -3.21 -9.40 -7.51
N LEU A 74 -3.56 -8.15 -7.82
CA LEU A 74 -3.46 -7.06 -6.86
C LEU A 74 -4.58 -7.13 -5.81
N LEU A 75 -4.26 -6.66 -4.60
CA LEU A 75 -5.23 -6.52 -3.53
C LEU A 75 -6.04 -5.23 -3.76
N PRO A 76 -7.38 -5.27 -3.72
CA PRO A 76 -8.18 -4.07 -3.87
C PRO A 76 -7.90 -3.10 -2.72
N HIS A 77 -7.88 -1.81 -3.03
CA HIS A 77 -7.83 -0.79 -1.99
C HIS A 77 -9.17 -0.80 -1.24
N THR A 78 -9.15 -1.30 -0.01
CA THR A 78 -10.28 -1.12 0.91
C THR A 78 -9.94 0.04 1.82
N GLU A 79 -10.76 1.09 1.80
CA GLU A 79 -10.57 2.30 2.60
C GLU A 79 -10.52 2.01 4.12
N ILE A 80 -10.89 0.80 4.54
CA ILE A 80 -11.31 0.49 5.90
C ILE A 80 -10.17 0.07 6.84
N ARG A 81 -8.95 -0.26 6.37
CA ARG A 81 -7.83 -0.58 7.30
C ARG A 81 -6.45 -0.28 6.74
N TRP A 82 -5.66 0.51 7.47
CA TRP A 82 -4.25 0.78 7.18
C TRP A 82 -3.41 -0.50 6.97
N LEU A 83 -3.73 -1.61 7.65
CA LEU A 83 -3.09 -2.92 7.46
C LEU A 83 -3.27 -3.52 6.05
N SER A 84 -4.37 -3.21 5.36
CA SER A 84 -4.56 -3.66 3.97
C SER A 84 -3.82 -2.75 2.99
N ARG A 85 -3.50 -1.51 3.38
CA ARG A 85 -2.70 -0.58 2.57
C ARG A 85 -1.27 -1.08 2.41
N GLY A 86 -0.61 -1.48 3.50
CA GLY A 86 0.76 -2.03 3.46
C GLY A 86 0.87 -3.23 2.53
N LYS A 87 0.02 -4.24 2.71
CA LYS A 87 0.01 -5.43 1.84
C LYS A 87 -0.29 -5.10 0.37
N GLY A 88 -1.17 -4.14 0.10
CA GLY A 88 -1.47 -3.70 -1.26
C GLY A 88 -0.27 -3.00 -1.91
N LEU A 89 0.46 -2.17 -1.16
CA LEU A 89 1.66 -1.48 -1.60
C LEU A 89 2.82 -2.43 -1.86
N ILE A 90 3.08 -3.35 -0.92
CA ILE A 90 4.10 -4.41 -1.05
C ILE A 90 3.85 -5.21 -2.33
N ARG A 91 2.62 -5.69 -2.51
CA ARG A 91 2.28 -6.50 -3.69
C ARG A 91 2.39 -5.72 -5.00
N LEU A 92 2.01 -4.44 -5.00
CA LEU A 92 2.18 -3.60 -6.19
C LEU A 92 3.68 -3.40 -6.51
N PHE A 93 4.52 -3.24 -5.50
CA PHE A 93 5.96 -3.09 -5.68
C PHE A 93 6.62 -4.39 -6.18
N GLU A 94 6.21 -5.53 -5.64
CA GLU A 94 6.65 -6.86 -6.11
C GLU A 94 6.26 -7.10 -7.59
N LEU A 95 5.04 -6.68 -7.97
CA LEU A 95 4.52 -6.81 -9.33
C LEU A 95 4.78 -5.59 -10.24
N ARG A 96 5.73 -4.73 -9.89
CA ARG A 96 5.96 -3.45 -10.60
C ARG A 96 6.25 -3.62 -12.09
N ASN A 97 6.86 -4.74 -12.48
CA ASN A 97 7.22 -5.02 -13.88
C ASN A 97 5.98 -5.39 -14.70
N GLU A 98 5.19 -6.32 -14.18
CA GLU A 98 3.91 -6.80 -14.74
C GLU A 98 2.92 -5.64 -14.82
N VAL A 99 2.82 -4.85 -13.74
CA VAL A 99 2.00 -3.63 -13.69
C VAL A 99 2.47 -2.64 -14.74
N GLY A 100 3.78 -2.39 -14.85
CA GLY A 100 4.34 -1.48 -15.85
C GLY A 100 3.99 -1.89 -17.28
N ILE A 101 4.15 -3.17 -17.63
CA ILE A 101 3.77 -3.72 -18.94
C ILE A 101 2.27 -3.54 -19.17
N PHE A 102 1.45 -4.01 -18.23
CA PHE A 102 0.00 -3.97 -18.36
C PHE A 102 -0.53 -2.54 -18.55
N LEU A 103 0.01 -1.55 -17.84
CA LEU A 103 -0.41 -0.16 -17.96
C LEU A 103 -0.02 0.45 -19.31
N ARG A 104 1.16 0.12 -19.84
CA ARG A 104 1.61 0.59 -21.17
C ARG A 104 0.77 -0.03 -22.29
N ASP A 105 0.47 -1.32 -22.21
CA ASP A 105 -0.37 -2.01 -23.20
C ASP A 105 -1.82 -1.48 -23.24
N ASN A 106 -2.23 -0.73 -22.21
CA ASN A 106 -3.55 -0.12 -22.13
C ASN A 106 -3.50 1.42 -22.20
N ASP A 107 -2.38 2.01 -22.66
CA ASP A 107 -2.16 3.46 -22.77
C ASP A 107 -2.52 4.26 -21.51
N PHE A 108 -2.29 3.65 -20.34
CA PHE A 108 -2.61 4.29 -19.07
C PHE A 108 -1.50 5.24 -18.66
N ALA A 109 -1.85 6.51 -18.41
CA ALA A 109 -0.88 7.60 -18.17
C ALA A 109 0.13 7.36 -17.04
N LEU A 110 -0.17 6.47 -16.09
CA LEU A 110 0.76 6.12 -15.00
C LEU A 110 1.73 4.98 -15.36
N GLY A 111 1.66 4.41 -16.56
CA GLY A 111 2.55 3.31 -17.00
C GLY A 111 4.03 3.68 -16.99
N GLU A 112 4.36 4.95 -17.28
CA GLU A 112 5.74 5.45 -17.25
C GLU A 112 6.29 5.62 -15.83
N LYS A 113 5.43 5.80 -14.82
CA LYS A 113 5.86 5.96 -13.42
C LYS A 113 6.59 4.73 -12.88
N LEU A 114 6.29 3.55 -13.44
CA LEU A 114 6.95 2.29 -13.07
C LEU A 114 8.38 2.18 -13.63
N CYS A 115 8.81 3.14 -14.48
CA CYS A 115 10.19 3.29 -14.93
C CYS A 115 10.91 4.47 -14.23
N ASP A 116 10.20 5.27 -13.43
CA ASP A 116 10.79 6.37 -12.66
C ASP A 116 11.33 5.85 -11.32
N GLU A 117 12.66 5.74 -11.23
CA GLU A 117 13.37 5.31 -10.02
C GLU A 117 12.98 6.12 -8.77
N ARG A 118 12.76 7.44 -8.90
CA ARG A 118 12.36 8.27 -7.75
C ARG A 118 10.95 7.95 -7.31
N TRP A 119 10.07 7.60 -8.24
CA TRP A 119 8.73 7.15 -7.93
C TRP A 119 8.75 5.78 -7.25
N LEU A 120 9.51 4.83 -7.77
CA LEU A 120 9.69 3.50 -7.19
C LEU A 120 10.28 3.54 -5.78
N MET A 121 11.28 4.40 -5.53
CA MET A 121 11.83 4.60 -4.18
C MET A 121 10.77 5.09 -3.18
N LYS A 122 9.89 6.00 -3.59
CA LYS A 122 8.79 6.49 -2.73
C LYS A 122 7.75 5.40 -2.49
N LEU A 123 7.45 4.59 -3.50
CA LEU A 123 6.55 3.44 -3.35
C LEU A 123 7.15 2.40 -2.39
N ALA A 124 8.43 2.08 -2.52
CA ALA A 124 9.15 1.18 -1.60
C ALA A 124 9.11 1.70 -0.16
N TYR A 125 9.44 2.99 0.01
CA TYR A 125 9.33 3.66 1.32
C TYR A 125 7.91 3.54 1.89
N LEU A 126 6.88 3.75 1.08
CA LEU A 126 5.50 3.57 1.50
C LEU A 126 5.19 2.13 1.89
N ALA A 127 5.69 1.15 1.15
CA ALA A 127 5.52 -0.26 1.46
C ALA A 127 6.20 -0.67 2.78
N ASP A 128 7.34 -0.05 3.12
CA ASP A 128 8.08 -0.34 4.36
C ASP A 128 7.44 0.27 5.62
N ILE A 129 6.80 1.44 5.51
CA ILE A 129 6.21 2.14 6.67
C ILE A 129 4.77 1.72 7.00
N PHE A 130 4.12 0.94 6.12
CA PHE A 130 2.73 0.52 6.24
C PHE A 130 2.58 -0.98 6.49
#